data_AF-A0A923Y784-F1
#
_entry.id   AF-A0A923Y784-F1
#
_cell.length_a   1.000
_cell.length_b   1.000
_cell.length_c   1.000
_cell.angle_alpha   90.00
_cell.angle_beta   90.00
_cell.angle_gamma   90.00
#
_symmetry.space_group_name_H-M   'P 1'
#
loop_
_entity.id
_entity.type
_entity.pdbx_description
1 polymer ?
#
loop_
_entity_poly.entity_id
_entity_poly.type
_entity_poly.pdbx_seq_one_letter_code
_entity_poly.pdbx_strand_id
1 'polypeptide(L)'
;MTRSTIIDAPIERVWAVLRDFNSHDQWHDVVDASRIEGGESGTQVGCVRSFTLKDGHRIREQLLTLSDREHKSTYCIVEASVPLQRYVASVTLKPVTDGDRTFWHWESTFATPPGMERELHDMVAQGVYEAGFENLRRYLRRGGDAVATRSAARRGATAMPSALALPARRTVLFEYGGPEVLRADTGEAAPPQAGEVRIQHRAIGVNYFDIYLRKGWMPSLLPITSGRPGVLGMEAVGSIIDVGEGVNGLLPGDRVACLSPVPGAYCSVRTVPAAWVVRLPAEVEDNDAAALLLKGITADVLLRDLGHVRAGTRLLVHAAAGGVGLLVCAWAKRLGAIVIGTVSSDEKGRVAREHGCEHVIVTREHRFADAVQRQFQGADVIVDGLGNAAREENHAALARCGHWISLGQATGALQPVSPDWLVQKSITFSRPAVFDYVATNALLAERAQRVWDALANGSLSGNTNGDVNGIRQRPLIERHALAAAGLAHARLESRATIGALILMA
;
A
#
# COMPACT_ATOMS: atom_id res chain seq x y z
N MET A 1 20.93 -23.30 5.31
CA MET A 1 22.34 -23.35 5.71
C MET A 1 22.97 -21.97 5.51
N THR A 2 23.92 -21.58 6.37
CA THR A 2 24.61 -20.28 6.29
C THR A 2 26.09 -20.43 6.64
N ARG A 3 26.96 -19.70 5.92
CA ARG A 3 28.36 -19.46 6.28
C ARG A 3 28.70 -17.99 6.05
N SER A 4 29.68 -17.50 6.79
CA SER A 4 30.20 -16.15 6.58
C SER A 4 31.69 -16.10 6.87
N THR A 5 32.34 -15.08 6.32
CA THR A 5 33.78 -14.86 6.50
C THR A 5 34.16 -13.38 6.33
N ILE A 6 35.37 -13.04 6.75
CA ILE A 6 36.04 -11.79 6.37
C ILE A 6 37.02 -12.06 5.22
N ILE A 7 36.96 -11.18 4.21
CA ILE A 7 37.89 -11.11 3.10
C ILE A 7 38.72 -9.83 3.26
N ASP A 8 40.05 -9.98 3.26
CA ASP A 8 41.01 -8.88 3.39
C ASP A 8 41.17 -8.11 2.08
N ALA A 9 40.06 -7.54 1.59
CA ALA A 9 39.99 -6.66 0.43
C ALA A 9 38.76 -5.73 0.53
N PRO A 10 38.82 -4.54 -0.12
CA PRO A 10 37.70 -3.61 -0.15
C PRO A 10 36.49 -4.22 -0.87
N ILE A 11 35.29 -3.82 -0.46
CA ILE A 11 34.04 -4.41 -0.97
C ILE A 11 33.90 -4.32 -2.49
N GLU A 12 34.30 -3.20 -3.08
CA GLU A 12 34.27 -2.99 -4.54
C GLU A 12 35.12 -4.02 -5.29
N ARG A 13 36.24 -4.41 -4.70
CA ARG A 13 37.18 -5.36 -5.29
C ARG A 13 36.65 -6.79 -5.22
N VAL A 14 36.04 -7.15 -4.10
CA VAL A 14 35.37 -8.45 -3.90
C VAL A 14 34.14 -8.54 -4.80
N TRP A 15 33.35 -7.48 -4.85
CA TRP A 15 32.13 -7.42 -5.64
C TRP A 15 32.40 -7.45 -7.13
N ALA A 16 33.44 -6.78 -7.62
CA ALA A 16 33.82 -6.85 -9.04
C ALA A 16 33.98 -8.29 -9.56
N VAL A 17 34.38 -9.23 -8.69
CA VAL A 17 34.47 -10.66 -9.02
C VAL A 17 33.11 -11.37 -8.87
N LEU A 18 32.43 -11.19 -7.73
CA LEU A 18 31.19 -11.92 -7.41
C LEU A 18 29.95 -11.39 -8.14
N ARG A 19 30.01 -10.16 -8.66
CA ARG A 19 28.95 -9.49 -9.43
C ARG A 19 28.70 -10.17 -10.76
N ASP A 20 29.75 -10.65 -11.43
CA ASP A 20 29.59 -11.45 -12.63
C ASP A 20 29.16 -12.85 -12.22
N PHE A 21 27.87 -13.16 -12.43
CA PHE A 21 27.32 -14.46 -12.10
C PHE A 21 28.05 -15.57 -12.85
N ASN A 22 28.73 -15.33 -13.98
CA ASN A 22 29.48 -16.37 -14.69
C ASN A 22 30.91 -16.62 -14.17
N SER A 23 31.42 -15.84 -13.22
CA SER A 23 32.86 -15.80 -12.91
C SER A 23 33.44 -17.01 -12.19
N HIS A 24 32.64 -18.03 -11.84
CA HIS A 24 33.09 -19.09 -10.92
C HIS A 24 34.27 -19.92 -11.43
N ASP A 25 34.39 -20.15 -12.74
CA ASP A 25 35.54 -20.86 -13.32
C ASP A 25 36.87 -20.08 -13.21
N GLN A 26 36.81 -18.78 -12.93
CA GLN A 26 37.98 -17.92 -12.79
C GLN A 26 38.60 -18.00 -11.40
N TRP A 27 37.78 -18.19 -10.37
CA TRP A 27 38.21 -18.06 -8.97
C TRP A 27 37.83 -19.24 -8.09
N HIS A 28 36.97 -20.16 -8.51
CA HIS A 28 36.53 -21.29 -7.70
C HIS A 28 37.10 -22.60 -8.26
N ASP A 29 38.11 -23.16 -7.59
CA ASP A 29 38.95 -24.26 -8.11
C ASP A 29 38.20 -25.57 -8.43
N VAL A 30 36.96 -25.75 -7.96
CA VAL A 30 36.15 -26.96 -8.23
C VAL A 30 35.39 -26.88 -9.56
N VAL A 31 35.24 -25.66 -10.11
CA VAL A 31 34.56 -25.42 -11.37
C VAL A 31 35.59 -25.53 -12.50
N ASP A 32 35.34 -26.43 -13.43
CA ASP A 32 36.20 -26.67 -14.59
C ASP A 32 35.92 -25.69 -15.73
N ALA A 33 34.63 -25.47 -16.03
CA ALA A 33 34.19 -24.52 -17.05
C ALA A 33 32.81 -23.96 -16.71
N SER A 34 32.59 -22.67 -17.01
CA SER A 34 31.31 -21.99 -16.81
C SER A 34 30.89 -21.16 -18.03
N ARG A 35 29.61 -21.20 -18.39
CA ARG A 35 29.05 -20.34 -19.45
C ARG A 35 27.64 -19.88 -19.13
N ILE A 36 27.28 -18.70 -19.63
CA ILE A 36 25.90 -18.23 -19.69
C ILE A 36 25.23 -18.80 -20.95
N GLU A 37 24.03 -19.35 -20.78
CA GLU A 37 23.17 -19.83 -21.87
C GLU A 37 22.53 -18.65 -22.62
N GLY A 38 22.14 -18.85 -23.88
CA GLY A 38 21.39 -17.83 -24.63
C GLY A 38 22.17 -16.57 -25.02
N GLY A 39 23.49 -16.49 -24.74
CA GLY A 39 24.32 -15.33 -25.08
C GLY A 39 24.05 -14.09 -24.21
N GLU A 40 23.40 -14.29 -23.07
CA GLU A 40 23.06 -13.21 -22.13
C GLU A 40 24.29 -12.75 -21.32
N SER A 41 24.18 -11.59 -20.67
CA SER A 41 25.20 -11.13 -19.72
C SER A 41 25.11 -11.93 -18.42
N GLY A 42 26.26 -12.26 -17.81
CA GLY A 42 26.34 -12.81 -16.45
C GLY A 42 25.83 -11.86 -15.36
N THR A 43 25.43 -10.64 -15.70
CA THR A 43 24.83 -9.69 -14.76
C THR A 43 23.33 -9.50 -15.01
N GLN A 44 22.74 -10.22 -15.96
CA GLN A 44 21.33 -10.12 -16.32
C GLN A 44 20.50 -11.00 -15.40
N VAL A 45 19.60 -10.41 -14.62
CA VAL A 45 18.61 -11.18 -13.85
C VAL A 45 17.77 -12.03 -14.80
N GLY A 46 17.61 -13.30 -14.45
CA GLY A 46 16.97 -14.32 -15.28
C GLY A 46 17.95 -15.17 -16.08
N CYS A 47 19.22 -14.76 -16.22
CA CYS A 47 20.19 -15.54 -16.98
C CYS A 47 20.49 -16.88 -16.34
N VAL A 48 20.74 -17.88 -17.20
CA VAL A 48 21.08 -19.24 -16.77
C VAL A 48 22.55 -19.50 -17.02
N ARG A 49 23.27 -19.80 -15.94
CA ARG A 49 24.64 -20.29 -16.00
C ARG A 49 24.65 -21.81 -15.98
N SER A 50 25.35 -22.42 -16.92
CA SER A 50 25.65 -23.85 -16.92
C SER A 50 27.15 -24.04 -16.70
N PHE A 51 27.52 -24.77 -15.65
CA PHE A 51 28.92 -25.07 -15.33
C PHE A 51 29.12 -26.55 -15.01
N THR A 52 30.36 -27.00 -15.18
CA THR A 52 30.78 -28.38 -14.90
C THR A 52 31.83 -28.36 -13.81
N LEU A 53 31.69 -29.29 -12.86
CA LEU A 53 32.64 -29.54 -11.79
C LEU A 53 33.75 -30.47 -12.29
N LYS A 54 34.92 -30.42 -11.65
CA LYS A 54 36.09 -31.26 -12.04
C LYS A 54 35.86 -32.77 -11.90
N ASP A 55 34.87 -33.19 -11.13
CA ASP A 55 34.43 -34.58 -11.00
C ASP A 55 33.43 -35.01 -12.09
N GLY A 56 33.09 -34.10 -13.02
CA GLY A 56 32.19 -34.34 -14.14
C GLY A 56 30.72 -33.99 -13.85
N HIS A 57 30.37 -33.60 -12.63
CA HIS A 57 29.01 -33.19 -12.31
C HIS A 57 28.65 -31.85 -12.97
N ARG A 58 27.45 -31.77 -13.56
CA ARG A 58 26.92 -30.57 -14.18
C ARG A 58 25.83 -29.92 -13.33
N ILE A 59 25.85 -28.58 -13.28
CA ILE A 59 24.88 -27.75 -12.58
C ILE A 59 24.45 -26.58 -13.50
N ARG A 60 23.14 -26.29 -13.50
CA ARG A 60 22.53 -25.11 -14.11
C ARG A 60 21.88 -24.29 -13.03
N GLU A 61 22.19 -23.00 -13.00
CA GLU A 61 21.67 -22.05 -12.03
C GLU A 61 21.10 -20.83 -12.73
N GLN A 62 19.99 -20.32 -12.20
CA GLN A 62 19.37 -19.10 -12.69
C GLN A 62 19.58 -17.96 -11.69
N LEU A 63 20.05 -16.82 -12.18
CA LEU A 63 20.17 -15.59 -11.39
C LEU A 63 18.76 -15.03 -11.12
N LEU A 64 18.34 -14.97 -9.87
CA LEU A 64 17.03 -14.47 -9.45
C LEU A 64 17.05 -12.98 -9.12
N THR A 65 18.10 -12.51 -8.48
CA THR A 65 18.30 -11.08 -8.17
C THR A 65 19.78 -10.71 -8.19
N LEU A 66 20.08 -9.46 -8.57
CA LEU A 66 21.41 -8.86 -8.48
C LEU A 66 21.25 -7.39 -8.09
N SER A 67 21.92 -6.97 -7.02
CA SER A 67 21.88 -5.61 -6.48
C SER A 67 23.30 -5.13 -6.22
N ASP A 68 23.78 -4.22 -7.07
CA ASP A 68 25.07 -3.54 -6.87
C ASP A 68 25.05 -2.66 -5.63
N ARG A 69 23.89 -2.05 -5.32
CA ARG A 69 23.73 -1.20 -4.14
C ARG A 69 23.83 -1.97 -2.83
N GLU A 70 23.22 -3.16 -2.78
CA GLU A 70 23.26 -4.01 -1.57
C GLU A 70 24.40 -5.01 -1.59
N HIS A 71 25.21 -5.04 -2.66
CA HIS A 71 26.23 -6.05 -2.93
C HIS A 71 25.71 -7.47 -2.69
N LYS A 72 24.52 -7.73 -3.26
CA LYS A 72 23.74 -8.95 -3.04
C LYS A 72 23.34 -9.59 -4.35
N SER A 73 23.49 -10.91 -4.45
CA SER A 73 22.92 -11.71 -5.53
C SER A 73 22.18 -12.92 -4.96
N THR A 74 21.10 -13.33 -5.61
CA THR A 74 20.34 -14.54 -5.27
C THR A 74 20.14 -15.37 -6.51
N TYR A 75 20.28 -16.68 -6.40
CA TYR A 75 20.13 -17.61 -7.52
C TYR A 75 19.52 -18.94 -7.04
N CYS A 76 18.99 -19.72 -7.97
CA CYS A 76 18.53 -21.08 -7.70
C CYS A 76 19.17 -22.09 -8.64
N ILE A 77 19.23 -23.36 -8.23
CA ILE A 77 19.58 -24.46 -9.13
C ILE A 77 18.31 -24.86 -9.89
N VAL A 78 18.37 -24.82 -11.22
CA VAL A 78 17.28 -25.25 -12.10
C VAL A 78 17.48 -26.69 -12.59
N GLU A 79 18.73 -27.16 -12.65
CA GLU A 79 19.06 -28.53 -13.02
C GLU A 79 20.42 -28.90 -12.41
N ALA A 80 20.55 -30.06 -11.78
CA ALA A 80 21.83 -30.56 -11.30
C ALA A 80 21.89 -32.08 -11.35
N SER A 81 23.08 -32.60 -11.58
CA SER A 81 23.38 -34.03 -11.46
C SER A 81 23.50 -34.51 -10.01
N VAL A 82 23.61 -33.59 -9.06
CA VAL A 82 23.56 -33.83 -7.60
C VAL A 82 22.11 -33.67 -7.13
N PRO A 83 21.58 -34.54 -6.24
CA PRO A 83 20.16 -34.55 -5.87
C PRO A 83 19.76 -33.44 -4.89
N LEU A 84 20.08 -32.18 -5.20
CA LEU A 84 19.61 -31.00 -4.46
C LEU A 84 18.28 -30.53 -5.02
N GLN A 85 17.25 -30.44 -4.17
CA GLN A 85 15.91 -30.04 -4.58
C GLN A 85 15.56 -28.66 -4.02
N ARG A 86 14.87 -27.83 -4.82
CA ARG A 86 14.42 -26.48 -4.41
C ARG A 86 15.54 -25.62 -3.82
N TYR A 87 16.75 -25.74 -4.40
CA TYR A 87 17.91 -25.02 -3.91
C TYR A 87 17.82 -23.55 -4.30
N VAL A 88 17.91 -22.67 -3.32
CA VAL A 88 18.04 -21.21 -3.48
C VAL A 88 19.18 -20.74 -2.61
N ALA A 89 20.06 -19.89 -3.14
CA ALA A 89 21.16 -19.31 -2.39
C ALA A 89 21.30 -17.80 -2.61
N SER A 90 21.76 -17.10 -1.57
CA SER A 90 22.06 -15.69 -1.60
C SER A 90 23.49 -15.42 -1.12
N VAL A 91 24.21 -14.59 -1.87
CA VAL A 91 25.49 -13.99 -1.49
C VAL A 91 25.22 -12.55 -1.11
N THR A 92 25.72 -12.09 0.04
CA THR A 92 25.63 -10.70 0.49
C THR A 92 26.97 -10.24 1.01
N LEU A 93 27.45 -9.10 0.51
CA LEU A 93 28.66 -8.45 1.02
C LEU A 93 28.31 -7.22 1.85
N LYS A 94 29.06 -6.98 2.91
CA LYS A 94 28.98 -5.75 3.71
C LYS A 94 30.37 -5.20 3.95
N PRO A 95 30.56 -3.87 3.93
CA PRO A 95 31.85 -3.28 4.26
C PRO A 95 32.13 -3.48 5.75
N VAL A 96 33.36 -3.86 6.08
CA VAL A 96 33.92 -3.80 7.43
C VAL A 96 34.84 -2.59 7.46
N THR A 97 34.30 -1.50 8.02
CA THR A 97 34.96 -0.19 8.03
C THR A 97 36.24 -0.16 8.85
N ASP A 98 36.37 -1.08 9.81
CA ASP A 98 37.63 -1.34 10.52
C ASP A 98 38.57 -2.22 9.66
N GLY A 99 39.44 -1.56 8.90
CA GLY A 99 40.50 -2.20 8.12
C GLY A 99 40.24 -2.36 6.62
N ASP A 100 39.21 -1.72 6.05
CA ASP A 100 38.83 -1.77 4.62
C ASP A 100 38.67 -3.21 4.09
N ARG A 101 37.93 -4.02 4.87
CA ARG A 101 37.68 -5.43 4.61
C ARG A 101 36.24 -5.66 4.20
N THR A 102 35.93 -6.86 3.74
CA THR A 102 34.59 -7.25 3.33
C THR A 102 34.07 -8.40 4.18
N PHE A 103 32.90 -8.24 4.78
CA PHE A 103 32.13 -9.33 5.35
C PHE A 103 31.32 -10.00 4.24
N TRP A 104 31.61 -11.27 3.96
CA TRP A 104 30.88 -12.08 2.99
C TRP A 104 29.97 -13.05 3.74
N HIS A 105 28.66 -12.94 3.51
CA HIS A 105 27.62 -13.85 3.97
C HIS A 105 27.07 -14.66 2.80
N TRP A 106 27.04 -16.00 2.93
CA TRP A 106 26.49 -16.90 1.93
C TRP A 106 25.49 -17.85 2.60
N GLU A 107 24.25 -17.80 2.14
CA GLU A 107 23.15 -18.59 2.67
C GLU A 107 22.44 -19.38 1.58
N SER A 108 21.92 -20.56 1.92
CA SER A 108 21.06 -21.35 1.05
C SER A 108 19.94 -22.05 1.80
N THR A 109 18.90 -22.41 1.06
CA THR A 109 17.84 -23.33 1.47
C THR A 109 17.67 -24.39 0.40
N PHE A 110 17.55 -25.66 0.79
CA PHE A 110 17.32 -26.78 -0.13
C PHE A 110 16.72 -27.96 0.63
N ALA A 111 16.06 -28.85 -0.12
CA ALA A 111 15.58 -30.14 0.34
C ALA A 111 16.50 -31.25 -0.19
N THR A 112 16.65 -32.30 0.62
CA THR A 112 17.47 -33.48 0.30
C THR A 112 16.61 -34.74 0.26
N PRO A 113 16.99 -35.77 -0.51
CA PRO A 113 16.42 -37.10 -0.36
C PRO A 113 16.63 -37.63 1.07
N PRO A 114 15.68 -38.43 1.61
CA PRO A 114 15.84 -39.05 2.91
C PRO A 114 17.13 -39.87 3.00
N GLY A 115 17.93 -39.63 4.04
CA GLY A 115 19.18 -40.37 4.31
C GLY A 115 20.45 -39.74 3.71
N MET A 116 20.32 -38.65 2.93
CA MET A 116 21.46 -37.92 2.35
C MET A 116 21.67 -36.54 2.99
N GLU A 117 20.98 -36.23 4.08
CA GLU A 117 20.95 -34.90 4.70
C GLU A 117 22.35 -34.45 5.11
N ARG A 118 23.10 -35.31 5.82
CA ARG A 118 24.45 -34.97 6.32
C ARG A 118 25.45 -34.82 5.18
N GLU A 119 25.44 -35.75 4.23
CA GLU A 119 26.37 -35.75 3.09
C GLU A 119 26.18 -34.51 2.21
N LEU A 120 24.95 -34.19 1.82
CA LEU A 120 24.64 -33.03 0.98
C LEU A 120 24.85 -31.71 1.74
N HIS A 121 24.58 -31.70 3.05
CA HIS A 121 24.92 -30.55 3.89
C HIS A 121 26.44 -30.30 3.92
N ASP A 122 27.26 -31.32 4.15
CA ASP A 122 28.72 -31.19 4.21
C ASP A 122 29.31 -30.82 2.84
N MET A 123 28.76 -31.38 1.75
CA MET A 123 29.11 -31.02 0.38
C MET A 123 28.89 -29.52 0.10
N VAL A 124 27.71 -28.97 0.41
CA VAL A 124 27.41 -27.53 0.21
C VAL A 124 28.24 -26.68 1.17
N ALA A 125 28.39 -27.10 2.42
CA ALA A 125 29.10 -26.38 3.46
C ALA A 125 30.58 -26.18 3.17
N GLN A 126 31.27 -27.30 3.02
CA GLN A 126 32.72 -27.35 2.97
C GLN A 126 33.18 -27.32 1.52
N GLY A 127 32.55 -28.11 0.66
CA GLY A 127 32.92 -28.26 -0.75
C GLY A 127 32.61 -27.04 -1.61
N VAL A 128 31.60 -26.24 -1.24
CA VAL A 128 31.22 -25.03 -1.99
C VAL A 128 31.55 -23.75 -1.21
N TYR A 129 30.99 -23.55 -0.01
CA TYR A 129 31.09 -22.23 0.63
C TYR A 129 32.49 -21.96 1.19
N GLU A 130 32.99 -22.84 2.04
CA GLU A 130 34.31 -22.65 2.67
C GLU A 130 35.45 -22.71 1.64
N ALA A 131 35.37 -23.64 0.67
CA ALA A 131 36.27 -23.67 -0.48
C ALA A 131 36.20 -22.37 -1.30
N GLY A 132 34.99 -21.87 -1.59
CA GLY A 132 34.78 -20.64 -2.33
C GLY A 132 35.40 -19.42 -1.64
N PHE A 133 35.28 -19.32 -0.32
CA PHE A 133 35.91 -18.26 0.47
C PHE A 133 37.44 -18.25 0.31
N GLU A 134 38.08 -19.41 0.44
CA GLU A 134 39.54 -19.51 0.35
C GLU A 134 40.04 -19.29 -1.08
N ASN A 135 39.32 -19.80 -2.08
CA ASN A 135 39.72 -19.64 -3.48
C ASN A 135 39.59 -18.17 -3.92
N LEU A 136 38.52 -17.47 -3.50
CA LEU A 136 38.39 -16.04 -3.79
C LEU A 136 39.51 -15.21 -3.12
N ARG A 137 39.89 -15.52 -1.87
CA ARG A 137 41.05 -14.88 -1.24
C ARG A 137 42.31 -15.06 -2.07
N ARG A 138 42.57 -16.29 -2.53
CA ARG A 138 43.74 -16.62 -3.35
C ARG A 138 43.70 -15.86 -4.68
N TYR A 139 42.54 -15.77 -5.32
CA TYR A 139 42.33 -15.04 -6.58
C TYR A 139 42.63 -13.54 -6.42
N LEU A 140 42.09 -12.91 -5.37
CA LEU A 140 42.31 -11.50 -5.06
C LEU A 140 43.77 -11.19 -4.68
N ARG A 141 44.44 -12.07 -3.92
CA ARG A 141 45.88 -11.90 -3.59
C ARG A 141 46.77 -11.94 -4.84
N ARG A 142 46.36 -12.67 -5.88
CA ARG A 142 47.08 -12.77 -7.16
C ARG A 142 46.77 -11.62 -8.13
N GLY A 143 45.87 -10.70 -7.76
CA GLY A 143 45.47 -9.58 -8.61
C GLY A 143 44.58 -9.98 -9.80
N GLY A 144 43.89 -11.13 -9.73
CA GLY A 144 43.03 -11.62 -10.82
C GLY A 144 41.90 -10.65 -11.20
N ASP A 145 41.46 -9.85 -10.24
CA ASP A 145 40.48 -8.77 -10.40
C ASP A 145 40.93 -7.64 -11.34
N ALA A 146 42.25 -7.43 -11.51
CA ALA A 146 42.81 -6.34 -12.32
C ALA A 146 42.57 -6.51 -13.84
N VAL A 147 42.16 -7.71 -14.29
CA VAL A 147 41.80 -8.01 -15.67
C VAL A 147 40.32 -7.68 -15.94
N ALA A 148 39.43 -7.88 -14.97
CA ALA A 148 38.00 -7.56 -15.09
C ALA A 148 37.76 -6.04 -15.20
N THR A 149 38.54 -5.23 -14.48
CA THR A 149 38.43 -3.76 -14.45
C THR A 149 38.77 -3.05 -15.77
N ARG A 150 39.48 -3.67 -16.72
CA ARG A 150 39.87 -3.02 -17.99
C ARG A 150 38.81 -3.12 -19.11
N SER A 151 37.84 -4.03 -18.99
CA SER A 151 36.72 -4.17 -19.94
C SER A 151 35.55 -3.23 -19.62
N ALA A 152 35.36 -2.88 -18.34
CA ALA A 152 34.23 -2.06 -17.87
C ALA A 152 34.38 -0.56 -18.18
N ALA A 153 35.61 -0.04 -18.27
CA ALA A 153 35.86 1.40 -18.41
C ALA A 153 35.70 1.97 -19.84
N ARG A 154 35.24 1.18 -20.83
CA ARG A 154 35.15 1.63 -22.23
C ARG A 154 33.87 1.27 -22.99
N ARG A 155 32.82 0.84 -22.29
CA ARG A 155 31.47 0.78 -22.87
C ARG A 155 30.57 1.64 -22.01
N GLY A 156 30.28 2.86 -22.50
CA GLY A 156 29.20 3.66 -21.95
C GLY A 156 27.97 2.77 -21.85
N ALA A 157 27.38 2.69 -20.66
CA ALA A 157 26.14 1.98 -20.45
C ALA A 157 25.10 2.61 -21.38
N THR A 158 24.78 1.94 -22.48
CA THR A 158 23.49 2.14 -23.12
C THR A 158 22.46 1.85 -22.04
N ALA A 159 21.69 2.89 -21.68
CA ALA A 159 20.57 2.76 -20.77
C ALA A 159 19.72 1.55 -21.21
N MET A 160 19.38 0.69 -20.26
CA MET A 160 18.34 -0.33 -20.45
C MET A 160 17.12 0.34 -21.12
N PRO A 161 16.43 -0.33 -22.06
CA PRO A 161 15.24 0.25 -22.65
C PRO A 161 14.29 0.67 -21.54
N SER A 162 13.86 1.94 -21.57
CA SER A 162 12.82 2.46 -20.69
C SER A 162 11.66 1.48 -20.70
N ALA A 163 11.15 1.12 -19.51
CA ALA A 163 9.90 0.39 -19.43
C ALA A 163 8.86 1.09 -20.34
N LEU A 164 8.11 0.31 -21.11
CA LEU A 164 7.15 0.88 -22.04
C LEU A 164 5.92 1.35 -21.27
N ALA A 165 5.23 2.35 -21.80
CA ALA A 165 3.90 2.70 -21.34
C ALA A 165 2.96 1.50 -21.49
N LEU A 166 2.08 1.27 -20.51
CA LEU A 166 1.14 0.16 -20.55
C LEU A 166 -0.26 0.66 -20.87
N PRO A 167 -1.02 0.00 -21.77
CA PRO A 167 -2.42 0.30 -21.98
C PRO A 167 -3.22 0.19 -20.68
N ALA A 168 -4.07 1.19 -20.43
CA ALA A 168 -4.88 1.28 -19.23
C ALA A 168 -6.33 1.62 -19.62
N ARG A 169 -7.27 0.72 -19.29
CA ARG A 169 -8.70 1.08 -19.23
C ARG A 169 -8.90 2.08 -18.10
N ARG A 170 -9.73 3.10 -18.32
CA ARG A 170 -10.03 4.15 -17.34
C ARG A 170 -11.47 4.63 -17.45
N THR A 171 -11.93 5.34 -16.43
CA THR A 171 -13.18 6.10 -16.48
C THR A 171 -12.88 7.57 -16.31
N VAL A 172 -13.37 8.36 -17.25
CA VAL A 172 -13.00 9.76 -17.42
C VAL A 172 -14.21 10.67 -17.51
N LEU A 173 -13.97 11.97 -17.37
CA LEU A 173 -14.94 13.03 -17.65
C LEU A 173 -14.28 14.15 -18.47
N PHE A 174 -15.00 14.62 -19.49
CA PHE A 174 -14.57 15.74 -20.36
C PHE A 174 -15.18 17.08 -19.94
N GLU A 175 -16.17 17.03 -19.05
CA GLU A 175 -16.84 18.18 -18.47
C GLU A 175 -17.36 17.81 -17.07
N TYR A 176 -17.58 18.82 -16.22
CA TYR A 176 -18.19 18.59 -14.91
C TYR A 176 -19.70 18.42 -15.06
N GLY A 177 -20.31 17.57 -14.21
CA GLY A 177 -21.76 17.36 -14.27
C GLY A 177 -22.29 16.25 -13.38
N GLY A 178 -23.42 15.68 -13.79
CA GLY A 178 -24.06 14.53 -13.14
C GLY A 178 -23.30 13.22 -13.38
N PRO A 179 -23.76 12.08 -12.83
CA PRO A 179 -23.10 10.79 -13.02
C PRO A 179 -22.93 10.40 -14.49
N GLU A 180 -23.83 10.89 -15.34
CA GLU A 180 -23.82 10.73 -16.78
C GLU A 180 -22.68 11.45 -17.48
N VAL A 181 -21.73 12.14 -16.83
CA VAL A 181 -20.52 12.62 -17.53
C VAL A 181 -19.39 11.58 -17.53
N LEU A 182 -19.50 10.54 -16.70
CA LEU A 182 -18.49 9.49 -16.59
C LEU A 182 -18.55 8.54 -17.78
N ARG A 183 -17.42 8.36 -18.46
CA ARG A 183 -17.29 7.55 -19.67
C ARG A 183 -16.12 6.58 -19.56
N ALA A 184 -16.33 5.36 -20.02
CA ALA A 184 -15.22 4.44 -20.24
C ALA A 184 -14.32 5.00 -21.35
N ASP A 185 -13.02 4.88 -21.15
CA ASP A 185 -11.99 5.34 -22.08
C ASP A 185 -10.75 4.45 -21.95
N THR A 186 -9.85 4.55 -22.92
CA THR A 186 -8.54 3.92 -22.88
C THR A 186 -7.45 4.99 -22.83
N GLY A 187 -6.37 4.69 -22.12
CA GLY A 187 -5.19 5.53 -22.06
C GLY A 187 -3.96 4.68 -21.81
N GLU A 188 -2.91 5.31 -21.33
CA GLU A 188 -1.65 4.61 -21.02
C GLU A 188 -1.14 5.03 -19.65
N ALA A 189 -0.57 4.07 -18.92
CA ALA A 189 0.20 4.30 -17.71
C ALA A 189 1.68 4.41 -18.07
N ALA A 190 2.25 5.60 -17.92
CA ALA A 190 3.66 5.86 -18.16
C ALA A 190 4.54 4.93 -17.30
N PRO A 191 5.76 4.58 -17.75
CA PRO A 191 6.71 3.87 -16.89
C PRO A 191 7.03 4.69 -15.63
N PRO A 192 7.31 4.03 -14.49
CA PRO A 192 7.66 4.72 -13.26
C PRO A 192 8.98 5.47 -13.41
N GLN A 193 8.98 6.74 -13.02
CA GLN A 193 10.19 7.53 -12.83
C GLN A 193 10.84 7.23 -11.48
N ALA A 194 11.99 7.86 -11.20
CA ALA A 194 12.64 7.75 -9.89
C ALA A 194 11.65 8.11 -8.75
N GLY A 195 11.55 7.24 -7.75
CA GLY A 195 10.63 7.39 -6.63
C GLY A 195 9.19 7.00 -6.92
N GLU A 196 8.86 6.47 -8.11
CA GLU A 196 7.51 6.05 -8.48
C GLU A 196 7.37 4.52 -8.60
N VAL A 197 6.14 4.04 -8.48
CA VAL A 197 5.77 2.66 -8.75
C VAL A 197 4.58 2.63 -9.70
N ARG A 198 4.50 1.60 -10.53
CA ARG A 198 3.34 1.32 -11.36
C ARG A 198 2.54 0.17 -10.79
N ILE A 199 1.25 0.38 -10.61
CA ILE A 199 0.35 -0.55 -9.93
C ILE A 199 -0.72 -1.02 -10.92
N GLN A 200 -0.87 -2.34 -11.04
CA GLN A 200 -2.06 -2.96 -11.63
C GLN A 200 -3.17 -2.93 -10.57
N HIS A 201 -4.14 -2.03 -10.73
CA HIS A 201 -5.29 -1.98 -9.85
C HIS A 201 -6.15 -3.24 -10.01
N ARG A 202 -6.76 -3.66 -8.91
CA ARG A 202 -7.75 -4.75 -8.83
C ARG A 202 -9.08 -4.23 -8.28
N ALA A 203 -9.01 -3.40 -7.25
CA ALA A 203 -10.17 -2.77 -6.63
C ALA A 203 -9.87 -1.29 -6.34
N ILE A 204 -10.84 -0.42 -6.54
CA ILE A 204 -10.72 1.04 -6.42
C ILE A 204 -11.83 1.52 -5.51
N GLY A 205 -11.51 2.31 -4.49
CA GLY A 205 -12.52 2.81 -3.57
C GLY A 205 -13.29 3.99 -4.17
N VAL A 206 -14.62 3.97 -4.01
CA VAL A 206 -15.51 5.08 -4.38
C VAL A 206 -15.80 5.91 -3.13
N ASN A 207 -15.61 7.22 -3.22
CA ASN A 207 -15.76 8.15 -2.11
C ASN A 207 -16.64 9.34 -2.49
N TYR A 208 -17.32 9.92 -1.49
CA TYR A 208 -18.17 11.10 -1.75
C TYR A 208 -17.35 12.30 -2.23
N PHE A 209 -16.05 12.34 -1.91
CA PHE A 209 -15.10 13.31 -2.45
C PHE A 209 -15.03 13.26 -3.99
N ASP A 210 -15.14 12.08 -4.60
CA ASP A 210 -15.14 11.94 -6.06
C ASP A 210 -16.34 12.65 -6.71
N ILE A 211 -17.47 12.74 -6.01
CA ILE A 211 -18.65 13.48 -6.47
C ILE A 211 -18.38 14.99 -6.46
N TYR A 212 -17.68 15.51 -5.45
CA TYR A 212 -17.30 16.94 -5.41
C TYR A 212 -16.39 17.30 -6.58
N LEU A 213 -15.42 16.43 -6.91
CA LEU A 213 -14.55 16.61 -8.05
C LEU A 213 -15.33 16.52 -9.38
N ARG A 214 -16.18 15.50 -9.55
CA ARG A 214 -17.01 15.32 -10.76
C ARG A 214 -17.95 16.51 -11.01
N LYS A 215 -18.50 17.12 -9.95
CA LYS A 215 -19.36 18.31 -10.02
C LYS A 215 -18.59 19.62 -10.24
N GLY A 216 -17.26 19.59 -10.26
CA GLY A 216 -16.45 20.79 -10.47
C GLY A 216 -16.43 21.74 -9.26
N TRP A 217 -16.67 21.24 -8.05
CA TRP A 217 -16.62 22.07 -6.83
C TRP A 217 -15.18 22.41 -6.43
N MET A 218 -14.21 21.62 -6.90
CA MET A 218 -12.79 21.81 -6.63
C MET A 218 -11.99 21.71 -7.95
N PRO A 219 -12.19 22.65 -8.89
CA PRO A 219 -11.62 22.55 -10.23
C PRO A 219 -10.08 22.64 -10.23
N SER A 220 -9.47 23.20 -9.19
CA SER A 220 -8.01 23.19 -9.01
C SER A 220 -7.44 21.80 -8.73
N LEU A 221 -8.20 20.90 -8.10
CA LEU A 221 -7.76 19.53 -7.81
C LEU A 221 -7.98 18.57 -8.98
N LEU A 222 -8.99 18.83 -9.82
CA LEU A 222 -9.25 18.05 -11.02
C LEU A 222 -9.50 18.97 -12.22
N PRO A 223 -8.46 19.66 -12.73
CA PRO A 223 -8.61 20.53 -13.88
C PRO A 223 -8.87 19.71 -15.15
N ILE A 224 -9.98 20.02 -15.82
CA ILE A 224 -10.37 19.46 -17.12
C ILE A 224 -10.07 20.51 -18.19
N THR A 225 -9.26 20.15 -19.18
CA THR A 225 -8.89 21.02 -20.30
C THR A 225 -9.04 20.28 -21.62
N SER A 226 -9.12 21.01 -22.73
CA SER A 226 -9.15 20.41 -24.08
C SER A 226 -8.00 19.42 -24.26
N GLY A 227 -8.32 18.16 -24.56
CA GLY A 227 -7.34 17.09 -24.76
C GLY A 227 -6.84 16.40 -23.48
N ARG A 228 -7.23 16.85 -22.28
CA ARG A 228 -6.87 16.19 -21.01
C ARG A 228 -8.12 15.93 -20.16
N PRO A 229 -8.77 14.77 -20.34
CA PRO A 229 -9.94 14.45 -19.54
C PRO A 229 -9.57 14.21 -18.08
N GLY A 230 -10.49 14.51 -17.18
CA GLY A 230 -10.33 14.23 -15.75
C GLY A 230 -10.44 12.73 -15.46
N VAL A 231 -9.61 12.22 -14.56
CA VAL A 231 -9.71 10.85 -14.02
C VAL A 231 -9.90 10.95 -12.51
N LEU A 232 -10.96 10.33 -11.99
CA LEU A 232 -11.34 10.41 -10.57
C LEU A 232 -10.62 9.36 -9.71
N GLY A 233 -10.89 9.39 -8.41
CA GLY A 233 -10.46 8.37 -7.44
C GLY A 233 -9.14 8.70 -6.77
N MET A 234 -9.13 8.58 -5.44
CA MET A 234 -7.97 8.85 -4.59
C MET A 234 -7.32 7.57 -4.06
N GLU A 235 -8.07 6.47 -4.02
CA GLU A 235 -7.62 5.21 -3.42
C GLU A 235 -7.78 4.02 -4.37
N ALA A 236 -6.80 3.12 -4.39
CA ALA A 236 -6.87 1.85 -5.09
C ALA A 236 -6.00 0.80 -4.44
N VAL A 237 -6.31 -0.47 -4.72
CA VAL A 237 -5.59 -1.64 -4.27
C VAL A 237 -5.19 -2.46 -5.49
N GLY A 238 -3.98 -3.00 -5.46
CA GLY A 238 -3.44 -3.74 -6.58
C GLY A 238 -2.12 -4.42 -6.28
N SER A 239 -1.41 -4.78 -7.35
CA SER A 239 -0.05 -5.29 -7.27
C SER A 239 0.90 -4.41 -8.06
N ILE A 240 2.12 -4.26 -7.54
CA ILE A 240 3.18 -3.54 -8.24
C ILE A 240 3.57 -4.33 -9.50
N ILE A 241 3.61 -3.65 -10.63
CA ILE A 241 4.11 -4.17 -11.91
C ILE A 241 5.62 -3.94 -11.98
N ASP A 242 6.04 -2.68 -11.80
CA ASP A 242 7.44 -2.26 -11.80
C ASP A 242 7.64 -1.03 -10.91
N VAL A 243 8.92 -0.79 -10.57
CA VAL A 243 9.37 0.27 -9.67
C VAL A 243 10.44 1.11 -10.36
N GLY A 244 10.42 2.40 -10.12
CA GLY A 244 11.46 3.31 -10.58
C GLY A 244 12.65 3.39 -9.63
N GLU A 245 13.71 4.05 -10.09
CA GLU A 245 14.96 4.22 -9.32
C GLU A 245 14.71 4.84 -7.93
N GLY A 246 15.45 4.42 -6.92
CA GLY A 246 15.38 5.00 -5.58
C GLY A 246 14.18 4.57 -4.73
N VAL A 247 13.22 3.80 -5.29
CA VAL A 247 12.17 3.15 -4.51
C VAL A 247 12.78 2.03 -3.67
N ASN A 248 12.54 2.06 -2.36
CA ASN A 248 13.01 1.03 -1.42
C ASN A 248 11.82 0.38 -0.73
N GLY A 249 11.92 -0.91 -0.41
CA GLY A 249 10.88 -1.60 0.37
C GLY A 249 9.56 -1.85 -0.37
N LEU A 250 9.57 -1.76 -1.71
CA LEU A 250 8.46 -2.13 -2.60
C LEU A 250 9.04 -2.88 -3.80
N LEU A 251 8.45 -4.01 -4.18
CA LEU A 251 8.93 -4.89 -5.24
C LEU A 251 7.79 -5.26 -6.21
N PRO A 252 8.09 -5.55 -7.49
CA PRO A 252 7.13 -6.19 -8.40
C PRO A 252 6.46 -7.40 -7.76
N GLY A 253 5.14 -7.49 -7.90
CA GLY A 253 4.30 -8.53 -7.29
C GLY A 253 3.77 -8.21 -5.90
N ASP A 254 4.36 -7.24 -5.17
CA ASP A 254 3.86 -6.84 -3.86
C ASP A 254 2.39 -6.39 -3.96
N ARG A 255 1.55 -6.88 -3.03
CA ARG A 255 0.19 -6.39 -2.84
C ARG A 255 0.25 -5.07 -2.08
N VAL A 256 -0.36 -4.04 -2.65
CA VAL A 256 -0.27 -2.68 -2.13
C VAL A 256 -1.61 -1.96 -2.22
N ALA A 257 -1.79 -0.97 -1.36
CA ALA A 257 -2.80 0.04 -1.51
C ALA A 257 -2.15 1.41 -1.70
N CYS A 258 -2.75 2.19 -2.58
CA CYS A 258 -2.38 3.56 -2.85
C CYS A 258 -3.47 4.47 -2.30
N LEU A 259 -3.06 5.51 -1.57
CA LEU A 259 -3.91 6.63 -1.20
C LEU A 259 -3.20 7.92 -1.61
N SER A 260 -3.55 8.47 -2.77
CA SER A 260 -2.87 9.62 -3.36
C SER A 260 -3.71 10.89 -3.23
N PRO A 261 -3.10 12.05 -2.90
CA PRO A 261 -3.77 13.36 -2.90
C PRO A 261 -4.06 13.87 -4.31
N VAL A 262 -3.57 13.19 -5.35
CA VAL A 262 -3.83 13.53 -6.76
C VAL A 262 -4.88 12.54 -7.31
N PRO A 263 -6.05 13.01 -7.77
CA PRO A 263 -7.05 12.13 -8.38
C PRO A 263 -6.51 11.36 -9.59
N GLY A 264 -7.02 10.15 -9.81
CA GLY A 264 -6.70 9.35 -10.98
C GLY A 264 -6.78 7.83 -10.80
N ALA A 265 -7.27 7.35 -9.66
CA ALA A 265 -7.33 5.93 -9.34
C ALA A 265 -8.35 5.14 -10.19
N TYR A 266 -9.30 5.81 -10.86
CA TYR A 266 -10.31 5.20 -11.74
C TYR A 266 -9.71 4.73 -13.07
N CYS A 267 -8.73 3.84 -12.97
CA CYS A 267 -8.03 3.20 -14.06
C CYS A 267 -7.53 1.82 -13.63
N SER A 268 -7.24 0.98 -14.62
CA SER A 268 -6.74 -0.38 -14.42
C SER A 268 -5.24 -0.42 -14.09
N VAL A 269 -4.46 0.54 -14.59
CA VAL A 269 -3.03 0.65 -14.31
C VAL A 269 -2.69 2.11 -14.03
N ARG A 270 -1.93 2.37 -12.97
CA ARG A 270 -1.52 3.73 -12.59
C ARG A 270 -0.09 3.77 -12.09
N THR A 271 0.64 4.79 -12.52
CA THR A 271 1.95 5.16 -11.95
C THR A 271 1.75 6.24 -10.90
N VAL A 272 2.32 6.05 -9.72
CA VAL A 272 2.17 6.92 -8.56
C VAL A 272 3.49 7.04 -7.80
N PRO A 273 3.73 8.16 -7.09
CA PRO A 273 4.87 8.25 -6.19
C PRO A 273 4.78 7.18 -5.09
N ALA A 274 5.88 6.46 -4.86
CA ALA A 274 5.98 5.38 -3.88
C ALA A 274 5.62 5.84 -2.44
N ALA A 275 5.79 7.14 -2.15
CA ALA A 275 5.45 7.73 -0.86
C ALA A 275 3.96 7.59 -0.49
N TRP A 276 3.07 7.43 -1.48
CA TRP A 276 1.62 7.28 -1.29
C TRP A 276 1.15 5.83 -1.32
N VAL A 277 2.08 4.89 -1.24
CA VAL A 277 1.83 3.45 -1.35
C VAL A 277 2.22 2.75 -0.06
N VAL A 278 1.34 1.87 0.41
CA VAL A 278 1.56 1.00 1.57
C VAL A 278 1.35 -0.45 1.20
N ARG A 279 2.17 -1.34 1.77
CA ARG A 279 2.00 -2.79 1.61
C ARG A 279 0.73 -3.25 2.32
N LEU A 280 0.03 -4.18 1.69
CA LEU A 280 -1.10 -4.88 2.29
C LEU A 280 -0.60 -6.05 3.15
N PRO A 281 -1.06 -6.18 4.40
CA PRO A 281 -0.87 -7.42 5.17
C PRO A 281 -1.50 -8.61 4.43
N ALA A 282 -0.96 -9.81 4.63
CA ALA A 282 -1.39 -11.01 3.91
C ALA A 282 -2.87 -11.33 4.17
N GLU A 283 -3.34 -11.06 5.39
CA GLU A 283 -4.68 -11.35 5.89
C GLU A 283 -5.73 -10.33 5.44
N VAL A 284 -5.32 -9.16 4.94
CA VAL A 284 -6.24 -8.13 4.46
C VAL A 284 -6.55 -8.38 3.00
N GLU A 285 -7.83 -8.44 2.65
CA GLU A 285 -8.30 -8.76 1.31
C GLU A 285 -8.40 -7.52 0.44
N ASP A 286 -8.18 -7.65 -0.87
CA ASP A 286 -8.08 -6.49 -1.76
C ASP A 286 -9.36 -5.63 -1.74
N ASN A 287 -10.53 -6.26 -1.70
CA ASN A 287 -11.83 -5.58 -1.63
C ASN A 287 -12.03 -4.86 -0.29
N ASP A 288 -11.59 -5.47 0.81
CA ASP A 288 -11.72 -4.88 2.14
C ASP A 288 -10.79 -3.66 2.26
N ALA A 289 -9.55 -3.77 1.77
CA ALA A 289 -8.61 -2.65 1.73
C ALA A 289 -9.13 -1.49 0.87
N ALA A 290 -9.70 -1.78 -0.32
CA ALA A 290 -10.25 -0.75 -1.20
C ALA A 290 -11.51 -0.08 -0.62
N ALA A 291 -12.25 -0.79 0.21
CA ALA A 291 -13.39 -0.25 0.93
C ALA A 291 -12.97 0.61 2.12
N LEU A 292 -11.86 0.26 2.78
CA LEU A 292 -11.50 0.75 4.11
C LEU A 292 -10.37 1.76 4.17
N LEU A 293 -9.39 1.78 3.26
CA LEU A 293 -8.15 2.54 3.48
C LEU A 293 -8.41 4.03 3.79
N LEU A 294 -9.00 4.77 2.85
CA LEU A 294 -9.29 6.20 3.04
C LEU A 294 -10.29 6.41 4.18
N LYS A 295 -11.35 5.61 4.25
CA LYS A 295 -12.46 5.79 5.19
C LYS A 295 -12.04 5.47 6.63
N GLY A 296 -11.22 4.44 6.79
CA GLY A 296 -10.64 3.99 8.05
C GLY A 296 -9.58 4.95 8.57
N ILE A 297 -8.68 5.44 7.71
CA ILE A 297 -7.73 6.50 8.10
C ILE A 297 -8.49 7.77 8.50
N THR A 298 -9.56 8.12 7.76
CA THR A 298 -10.43 9.24 8.13
C THR A 298 -11.06 9.01 9.52
N ALA A 299 -11.57 7.81 9.80
CA ALA A 299 -12.11 7.48 11.12
C ALA A 299 -11.05 7.56 12.24
N ASP A 300 -9.83 7.07 12.00
CA ASP A 300 -8.70 7.19 12.94
C ASP A 300 -8.40 8.64 13.30
N VAL A 301 -8.27 9.50 12.28
CA VAL A 301 -8.03 10.95 12.45
C VAL A 301 -9.17 11.63 13.20
N LEU A 302 -10.43 11.34 12.84
CA LEU A 302 -11.60 11.92 13.49
C LEU A 302 -11.67 11.56 14.98
N LEU A 303 -11.39 10.30 15.32
CA LEU A 303 -11.54 9.82 16.68
C LEU A 303 -10.35 10.21 17.57
N ARG A 304 -9.12 10.13 17.06
CA ARG A 304 -7.91 10.30 17.88
C ARG A 304 -7.37 11.72 17.87
N ASP A 305 -7.17 12.28 16.68
CA ASP A 305 -6.48 13.56 16.51
C ASP A 305 -7.43 14.75 16.72
N LEU A 306 -8.66 14.67 16.20
CA LEU A 306 -9.60 15.79 16.23
C LEU A 306 -10.59 15.70 17.38
N GLY A 307 -11.21 14.53 17.56
CA GLY A 307 -12.25 14.33 18.57
C GLY A 307 -11.71 13.96 19.95
N HIS A 308 -10.46 13.49 20.04
CA HIS A 308 -9.86 12.95 21.27
C HIS A 308 -10.82 12.02 22.04
N VAL A 309 -11.48 11.13 21.30
CA VAL A 309 -12.58 10.29 21.78
C VAL A 309 -12.05 9.27 22.80
N ARG A 310 -12.71 9.24 23.95
CA ARG A 310 -12.41 8.35 25.07
C ARG A 310 -13.69 7.80 25.68
N ALA A 311 -13.55 6.93 26.68
CA ALA A 311 -14.69 6.42 27.41
C ALA A 311 -15.55 7.58 27.97
N GLY A 312 -16.86 7.52 27.72
CA GLY A 312 -17.83 8.52 28.13
C GLY A 312 -17.96 9.74 27.21
N THR A 313 -17.15 9.90 26.16
CA THR A 313 -17.33 10.97 25.17
C THR A 313 -18.69 10.84 24.48
N ARG A 314 -19.50 11.89 24.47
CA ARG A 314 -20.77 11.97 23.72
C ARG A 314 -20.48 12.38 22.29
N LEU A 315 -20.44 11.42 21.39
CA LEU A 315 -20.07 11.61 19.99
C LEU A 315 -21.33 11.58 19.11
N LEU A 316 -21.62 12.69 18.42
CA LEU A 316 -22.68 12.75 17.41
C LEU A 316 -22.07 12.53 16.01
N VAL A 317 -22.56 11.52 15.30
CA VAL A 317 -22.10 11.12 13.97
C VAL A 317 -23.22 11.31 12.93
N HIS A 318 -23.03 12.21 11.99
CA HIS A 318 -23.98 12.35 10.88
C HIS A 318 -23.76 11.30 9.80
N ALA A 319 -24.84 10.94 9.12
CA ALA A 319 -24.84 9.86 8.12
C ALA A 319 -24.26 8.56 8.70
N ALA A 320 -24.70 8.18 9.91
CA ALA A 320 -24.13 7.08 10.70
C ALA A 320 -24.14 5.71 9.99
N ALA A 321 -24.99 5.52 8.98
CA ALA A 321 -25.05 4.31 8.15
C ALA A 321 -24.23 4.37 6.84
N GLY A 322 -23.50 5.46 6.62
CA GLY A 322 -22.63 5.64 5.45
C GLY A 322 -21.25 5.01 5.66
N GLY A 323 -20.42 5.00 4.61
CA GLY A 323 -19.11 4.34 4.62
C GLY A 323 -18.17 4.78 5.76
N VAL A 324 -18.04 6.09 6.04
CA VAL A 324 -17.26 6.58 7.19
C VAL A 324 -18.05 6.46 8.50
N GLY A 325 -19.35 6.75 8.46
CA GLY A 325 -20.21 6.75 9.64
C GLY A 325 -20.22 5.42 10.38
N LEU A 326 -20.31 4.30 9.66
CA LEU A 326 -20.29 2.96 10.25
C LEU A 326 -18.96 2.66 10.96
N LEU A 327 -17.84 3.04 10.34
CA LEU A 327 -16.50 2.84 10.92
C LEU A 327 -16.30 3.69 12.18
N VAL A 328 -16.71 4.95 12.13
CA VAL A 328 -16.64 5.87 13.28
C VAL A 328 -17.50 5.35 14.43
N CYS A 329 -18.73 4.90 14.16
CA CYS A 329 -19.62 4.38 15.20
C CYS A 329 -19.04 3.13 15.86
N ALA A 330 -18.60 2.15 15.06
CA ALA A 330 -18.08 0.88 15.57
C ALA A 330 -16.82 1.11 16.41
N TRP A 331 -15.89 1.92 15.91
CA TRP A 331 -14.63 2.17 16.58
C TRP A 331 -14.81 3.04 17.83
N ALA A 332 -15.64 4.09 17.77
CA ALA A 332 -15.96 4.92 18.93
C ALA A 332 -16.62 4.10 20.05
N LYS A 333 -17.53 3.18 19.71
CA LYS A 333 -18.17 2.31 20.69
C LYS A 333 -17.15 1.43 21.41
N ARG A 334 -16.15 0.89 20.68
CA ARG A 334 -15.04 0.12 21.27
C ARG A 334 -14.11 0.96 22.14
N LEU A 335 -14.01 2.27 21.89
CA LEU A 335 -13.33 3.23 22.77
C LEU A 335 -14.16 3.61 24.01
N GLY A 336 -15.39 3.10 24.14
CA GLY A 336 -16.29 3.38 25.26
C GLY A 336 -17.07 4.70 25.13
N ALA A 337 -17.13 5.29 23.94
CA ALA A 337 -17.92 6.49 23.69
C ALA A 337 -19.44 6.21 23.72
N ILE A 338 -20.22 7.23 24.03
CA ILE A 338 -21.68 7.26 23.86
C ILE A 338 -21.94 7.76 22.45
N VAL A 339 -22.31 6.85 21.55
CA VAL A 339 -22.48 7.17 20.12
C VAL A 339 -23.94 7.51 19.82
N ILE A 340 -24.14 8.75 19.35
CA ILE A 340 -25.39 9.28 18.84
C ILE A 340 -25.24 9.41 17.33
N GLY A 341 -26.25 9.07 16.54
CA GLY A 341 -26.13 9.12 15.09
C GLY A 341 -27.39 9.56 14.39
N THR A 342 -27.24 10.32 13.30
CA THR A 342 -28.37 10.69 12.44
C THR A 342 -28.40 9.87 11.17
N VAL A 343 -29.59 9.43 10.77
CA VAL A 343 -29.85 8.65 9.55
C VAL A 343 -31.11 9.11 8.85
N SER A 344 -31.29 8.72 7.58
CA SER A 344 -32.40 9.14 6.73
C SER A 344 -33.58 8.17 6.66
N SER A 345 -33.50 7.01 7.30
CA SER A 345 -34.52 5.96 7.34
C SER A 345 -34.32 5.01 8.52
N ASP A 346 -35.39 4.30 8.92
CA ASP A 346 -35.34 3.29 9.98
C ASP A 346 -34.42 2.11 9.62
N GLU A 347 -34.40 1.68 8.36
CA GLU A 347 -33.51 0.64 7.87
C GLU A 347 -32.04 0.98 8.13
N LYS A 348 -31.63 2.20 7.78
CA LYS A 348 -30.29 2.71 8.09
C LYS A 348 -30.06 2.83 9.60
N GLY A 349 -31.11 3.15 10.35
CA GLY A 349 -31.04 3.18 11.80
C GLY A 349 -30.78 1.80 12.41
N ARG A 350 -31.32 0.73 11.83
CA ARG A 350 -31.00 -0.65 12.24
C ARG A 350 -29.52 -0.96 12.00
N VAL A 351 -29.01 -0.67 10.80
CA VAL A 351 -27.60 -0.92 10.46
C VAL A 351 -26.65 -0.09 11.34
N ALA A 352 -26.98 1.18 11.60
CA ALA A 352 -26.18 2.02 12.49
C ALA A 352 -26.10 1.45 13.91
N ARG A 353 -27.23 0.96 14.47
CA ARG A 353 -27.26 0.31 15.79
C ARG A 353 -26.40 -0.95 15.83
N GLU A 354 -26.46 -1.77 14.78
CA GLU A 354 -25.59 -2.95 14.64
C GLU A 354 -24.11 -2.56 14.66
N HIS A 355 -23.75 -1.34 14.25
CA HIS A 355 -22.37 -0.83 14.25
C HIS A 355 -22.08 0.10 15.45
N GLY A 356 -22.74 -0.11 16.59
CA GLY A 356 -22.41 0.58 17.84
C GLY A 356 -23.00 1.98 18.00
N CYS A 357 -23.82 2.46 17.07
CA CYS A 357 -24.61 3.68 17.24
C CYS A 357 -25.88 3.39 18.06
N GLU A 358 -25.75 3.38 19.39
CA GLU A 358 -26.85 3.04 20.29
C GLU A 358 -28.04 4.01 20.20
N HIS A 359 -27.76 5.30 19.96
CA HIS A 359 -28.76 6.35 19.96
C HIS A 359 -28.97 6.93 18.56
N VAL A 360 -29.88 6.32 17.80
CA VAL A 360 -30.21 6.76 16.44
C VAL A 360 -31.35 7.75 16.41
N ILE A 361 -31.14 8.85 15.69
CA ILE A 361 -32.14 9.85 15.32
C ILE A 361 -32.42 9.73 13.82
N VAL A 362 -33.65 9.37 13.47
CA VAL A 362 -34.09 9.29 12.07
C VAL A 362 -34.68 10.64 11.67
N THR A 363 -34.02 11.38 10.78
CA THR A 363 -34.49 12.70 10.31
C THR A 363 -34.00 12.99 8.90
N ARG A 364 -34.87 13.61 8.07
CA ARG A 364 -34.50 14.11 6.73
C ARG A 364 -34.39 15.63 6.70
N GLU A 365 -35.04 16.29 7.65
CA GLU A 365 -35.13 17.73 7.84
C GLU A 365 -34.00 18.27 8.72
N HIS A 366 -33.03 17.43 9.07
CA HIS A 366 -31.88 17.78 9.91
C HIS A 366 -32.24 18.26 11.32
N ARG A 367 -33.38 17.81 11.86
CA ARG A 367 -33.83 18.17 13.22
C ARG A 367 -33.33 17.15 14.23
N PHE A 368 -32.30 17.49 15.00
CA PHE A 368 -31.68 16.59 15.97
C PHE A 368 -31.23 17.27 17.27
N ALA A 369 -31.04 18.59 17.28
CA ALA A 369 -30.48 19.32 18.41
C ALA A 369 -31.30 19.14 19.69
N ASP A 370 -32.62 19.25 19.61
CA ASP A 370 -33.52 19.08 20.75
C ASP A 370 -33.37 17.70 21.41
N ALA A 371 -33.30 16.64 20.60
CA ALA A 371 -33.14 15.27 21.10
C ALA A 371 -31.77 15.10 21.77
N VAL A 372 -30.71 15.62 21.14
CA VAL A 372 -29.34 15.56 21.67
C VAL A 372 -29.22 16.33 22.99
N GLN A 373 -29.78 17.53 23.07
CA GLN A 373 -29.75 18.35 24.27
C GLN A 373 -30.56 17.75 25.43
N ARG A 374 -31.79 17.32 25.18
CA ARG A 374 -32.66 16.79 26.22
C ARG A 374 -32.12 15.51 26.85
N GLN A 375 -31.56 14.61 26.03
CA GLN A 375 -31.14 13.30 26.50
C GLN A 375 -29.69 13.27 26.98
N PHE A 376 -28.81 14.06 26.36
CA PHE A 376 -27.37 13.96 26.62
C PHE A 376 -26.74 15.26 27.11
N GLN A 377 -27.49 16.36 27.23
CA GLN A 377 -26.96 17.70 27.56
C GLN A 377 -25.90 18.18 26.55
N GLY A 378 -26.14 17.86 25.27
CA GLY A 378 -25.29 18.23 24.15
C GLY A 378 -24.22 17.18 23.82
N ALA A 379 -23.67 17.26 22.61
CA ALA A 379 -22.57 16.43 22.14
C ALA A 379 -21.21 17.09 22.46
N ASP A 380 -20.25 16.29 22.96
CA ASP A 380 -18.86 16.74 23.16
C ASP A 380 -18.16 16.92 21.83
N VAL A 381 -18.44 16.04 20.87
CA VAL A 381 -17.85 16.06 19.53
C VAL A 381 -18.94 15.78 18.50
N ILE A 382 -18.94 16.55 17.42
CA ILE A 382 -19.78 16.32 16.24
C ILE A 382 -18.91 16.00 15.03
N VAL A 383 -19.17 14.88 14.37
CA VAL A 383 -18.63 14.51 13.06
C VAL A 383 -19.68 14.81 11.99
N ASP A 384 -19.46 15.86 11.21
CA ASP A 384 -20.42 16.40 10.25
C ASP A 384 -19.99 16.25 8.78
N GLY A 385 -20.79 15.50 8.03
CA GLY A 385 -20.71 15.41 6.57
C GLY A 385 -21.86 16.10 5.82
N LEU A 386 -22.80 16.73 6.53
CA LEU A 386 -24.00 17.32 5.95
C LEU A 386 -23.72 18.70 5.36
N GLY A 387 -23.08 19.60 6.11
CA GLY A 387 -22.80 20.96 5.66
C GLY A 387 -23.90 21.95 6.00
N ASN A 388 -24.17 22.92 5.11
CA ASN A 388 -24.85 24.16 5.50
C ASN A 388 -26.27 23.99 6.04
N ALA A 389 -27.06 23.05 5.53
CA ALA A 389 -28.45 22.87 5.95
C ALA A 389 -28.58 22.39 7.40
N ALA A 390 -27.52 21.77 7.95
CA ALA A 390 -27.48 21.30 9.34
C ALA A 390 -26.68 22.22 10.27
N ARG A 391 -26.19 23.37 9.79
CA ARG A 391 -25.26 24.24 10.54
C ARG A 391 -25.81 24.71 11.88
N GLU A 392 -27.03 25.24 11.89
CA GLU A 392 -27.66 25.75 13.12
C GLU A 392 -27.96 24.61 14.10
N GLU A 393 -28.43 23.48 13.60
CA GLU A 393 -28.72 22.29 14.39
C GLU A 393 -27.44 21.69 14.99
N ASN A 394 -26.32 21.68 14.26
CA ASN A 394 -25.02 21.29 14.79
C ASN A 394 -24.59 22.16 15.97
N HIS A 395 -24.64 23.48 15.80
CA HIS A 395 -24.31 24.40 16.89
C HIS A 395 -25.23 24.24 18.09
N ALA A 396 -26.53 24.14 17.85
CA ALA A 396 -27.52 23.91 18.89
C ALA A 396 -27.29 22.58 19.62
N ALA A 397 -26.88 21.52 18.92
CA ALA A 397 -26.61 20.19 19.49
C ALA A 397 -25.30 20.09 20.29
N LEU A 398 -24.31 20.99 20.07
CA LEU A 398 -23.05 20.98 20.83
C LEU A 398 -23.27 21.24 22.32
N ALA A 399 -22.53 20.50 23.14
CA ALA A 399 -22.29 20.83 24.53
C ALA A 399 -21.40 22.09 24.65
N ARG A 400 -21.40 22.70 25.83
CA ARG A 400 -20.43 23.76 26.15
C ARG A 400 -19.02 23.19 26.06
N CYS A 401 -18.10 23.92 25.43
CA CYS A 401 -16.74 23.50 25.11
C CYS A 401 -16.64 22.32 24.13
N GLY A 402 -17.72 22.00 23.39
CA GLY A 402 -17.69 20.94 22.40
C GLY A 402 -16.86 21.27 21.15
N HIS A 403 -16.52 20.24 20.38
CA HIS A 403 -15.78 20.35 19.13
C HIS A 403 -16.66 19.97 17.92
N TRP A 404 -16.71 20.84 16.91
CA TRP A 404 -17.39 20.56 15.65
C TRP A 404 -16.39 20.27 14.53
N ILE A 405 -16.41 19.03 14.03
CA ILE A 405 -15.59 18.58 12.91
C ILE A 405 -16.45 18.58 11.64
N SER A 406 -16.21 19.53 10.74
CA SER A 406 -16.85 19.62 9.42
C SER A 406 -16.00 18.89 8.38
N LEU A 407 -16.33 17.62 8.11
CA LEU A 407 -15.63 16.74 7.16
C LEU A 407 -16.18 16.87 5.74
N GLY A 408 -17.47 17.19 5.61
CA GLY A 408 -18.17 17.17 4.33
C GLY A 408 -19.24 18.24 4.20
N GLN A 409 -19.88 18.24 3.04
CA GLN A 409 -20.86 19.25 2.64
C GLN A 409 -21.91 18.68 1.68
N ALA A 410 -22.51 17.55 2.05
CA ALA A 410 -23.50 16.84 1.24
C ALA A 410 -24.76 17.68 0.89
N THR A 411 -25.08 18.72 1.66
CA THR A 411 -26.18 19.66 1.45
C THR A 411 -25.71 21.01 0.89
N GLY A 412 -24.45 21.14 0.49
CA GLY A 412 -23.86 22.37 -0.02
C GLY A 412 -22.84 23.01 0.93
N ALA A 413 -22.06 23.94 0.36
CA ALA A 413 -20.92 24.56 1.02
C ALA A 413 -21.32 25.31 2.29
N LEU A 414 -20.54 25.09 3.35
CA LEU A 414 -20.76 25.74 4.63
C LEU A 414 -20.50 27.24 4.52
N GLN A 415 -21.39 28.05 5.10
CA GLN A 415 -21.17 29.49 5.22
C GLN A 415 -19.98 29.80 6.15
N PRO A 416 -19.31 30.95 5.99
CA PRO A 416 -18.23 31.36 6.89
C PRO A 416 -18.65 31.33 8.36
N VAL A 417 -17.81 30.74 9.20
CA VAL A 417 -18.05 30.62 10.65
C VAL A 417 -17.50 31.86 11.33
N SER A 418 -18.38 32.68 11.94
CA SER A 418 -17.98 33.85 12.72
C SER A 418 -17.34 33.45 14.06
N PRO A 419 -16.25 34.11 14.51
CA PRO A 419 -15.69 33.91 15.84
C PRO A 419 -16.71 34.09 16.99
N ASP A 420 -17.63 35.05 16.87
CA ASP A 420 -18.65 35.31 17.91
C ASP A 420 -19.56 34.10 18.11
N TRP A 421 -19.84 33.36 17.03
CA TRP A 421 -20.67 32.17 17.06
C TRP A 421 -19.99 31.04 17.84
N LEU A 422 -18.65 30.97 17.82
CA LEU A 422 -17.88 30.01 18.61
C LEU A 422 -17.90 30.36 20.11
N VAL A 423 -17.84 31.65 20.45
CA VAL A 423 -17.79 32.13 21.84
C VAL A 423 -19.09 31.81 22.61
N GLN A 424 -20.25 31.76 21.93
CA GLN A 424 -21.55 31.46 22.56
C GLN A 424 -21.57 30.20 23.43
N LYS A 425 -20.77 29.19 23.07
CA LYS A 425 -20.63 27.93 23.82
C LYS A 425 -19.17 27.57 24.12
N SER A 426 -18.23 28.50 23.89
CA SER A 426 -16.78 28.24 23.93
C SER A 426 -16.37 27.02 23.08
N ILE A 427 -17.02 26.82 21.94
CA ILE A 427 -16.79 25.67 21.07
C ILE A 427 -15.55 25.86 20.21
N THR A 428 -15.04 24.75 19.69
CA THR A 428 -13.96 24.74 18.69
C THR A 428 -14.48 24.14 17.37
N PHE A 429 -13.84 24.50 16.26
CA PHE A 429 -14.24 24.07 14.92
C PHE A 429 -13.02 23.58 14.13
N SER A 430 -13.15 22.47 13.41
CA SER A 430 -12.14 21.97 12.48
C SER A 430 -12.75 21.62 11.13
N ARG A 431 -11.97 21.83 10.06
CA ARG A 431 -12.30 21.44 8.69
C ARG A 431 -11.09 20.75 8.06
N PRO A 432 -10.87 19.46 8.37
CA PRO A 432 -9.64 18.77 8.03
C PRO A 432 -9.61 18.29 6.57
N ALA A 433 -8.42 18.24 5.98
CA ALA A 433 -8.12 17.39 4.82
C ALA A 433 -7.29 16.19 5.29
N VAL A 434 -7.77 14.97 5.05
CA VAL A 434 -7.11 13.76 5.57
C VAL A 434 -5.66 13.61 5.09
N PHE A 435 -5.35 14.12 3.90
CA PHE A 435 -4.00 14.05 3.31
C PHE A 435 -2.95 14.78 4.15
N ASP A 436 -3.33 15.82 4.90
CA ASP A 436 -2.42 16.52 5.81
C ASP A 436 -2.00 15.63 7.00
N TYR A 437 -2.83 14.67 7.39
CA TYR A 437 -2.58 13.72 8.49
C TYR A 437 -1.80 12.48 8.04
N VAL A 438 -1.58 12.32 6.72
CA VAL A 438 -0.80 11.25 6.10
C VAL A 438 0.26 11.81 5.15
N ALA A 439 0.74 13.04 5.40
CA ALA A 439 1.62 13.78 4.49
C ALA A 439 2.98 13.11 4.22
N THR A 440 3.36 12.11 5.01
CA THR A 440 4.57 11.28 4.79
C THR A 440 4.18 9.82 4.71
N ASN A 441 5.01 9.02 4.01
CA ASN A 441 4.80 7.57 3.93
C ASN A 441 4.76 6.91 5.32
N ALA A 442 5.59 7.37 6.26
CA ALA A 442 5.60 6.85 7.62
C ALA A 442 4.25 7.06 8.33
N LEU A 443 3.67 8.27 8.24
CA LEU A 443 2.36 8.58 8.81
C LEU A 443 1.23 7.79 8.10
N LEU A 444 1.31 7.67 6.78
CA LEU A 444 0.37 6.85 6.00
C LEU A 444 0.42 5.39 6.43
N ALA A 445 1.63 4.81 6.54
CA ALA A 445 1.84 3.43 6.94
C ALA A 445 1.38 3.17 8.38
N GLU A 446 1.70 4.06 9.32
CA GLU A 446 1.27 3.97 10.71
C GLU A 446 -0.26 3.94 10.81
N ARG A 447 -0.95 4.87 10.14
CA ARG A 447 -2.41 4.95 10.18
C ARG A 447 -3.07 3.78 9.44
N ALA A 448 -2.53 3.38 8.29
CA ALA A 448 -3.00 2.19 7.60
C ALA A 448 -2.87 0.95 8.49
N GLN A 449 -1.76 0.79 9.20
CA GLN A 449 -1.57 -0.32 10.13
C GLN A 449 -2.61 -0.30 11.26
N ARG A 450 -2.92 0.88 11.85
CA ARG A 450 -3.99 1.00 12.84
C ARG A 450 -5.35 0.56 12.29
N VAL A 451 -5.65 0.89 11.03
CA VAL A 451 -6.88 0.44 10.36
C VAL A 451 -6.90 -1.07 10.19
N TRP A 452 -5.78 -1.69 9.79
CA TRP A 452 -5.66 -3.14 9.65
C TRP A 452 -5.78 -3.86 10.98
N ASP A 453 -5.16 -3.32 12.04
CA ASP A 453 -5.29 -3.87 13.39
C ASP A 453 -6.73 -3.76 13.90
N ALA A 454 -7.38 -2.62 13.66
CA ALA A 454 -8.79 -2.40 13.99
C ALA A 454 -9.73 -3.31 13.20
N LEU A 455 -9.42 -3.61 11.94
CA LEU A 455 -10.14 -4.63 11.16
C LEU A 455 -9.92 -6.02 11.76
N ALA A 456 -8.67 -6.36 12.08
CA ALA A 456 -8.31 -7.69 12.56
C ALA A 456 -8.90 -8.02 13.93
N ASN A 457 -9.05 -7.05 14.82
CA ASN A 457 -9.64 -7.20 16.16
C ASN A 457 -11.15 -6.88 16.22
N GLY A 458 -11.79 -6.71 15.05
CA GLY A 458 -13.22 -6.44 14.91
C GLY A 458 -13.68 -5.08 15.42
N SER A 459 -12.77 -4.11 15.59
CA SER A 459 -13.14 -2.74 16.00
C SER A 459 -13.88 -1.96 14.92
N LEU A 460 -13.81 -2.41 13.67
CA LEU A 460 -14.50 -1.80 12.52
C LEU A 460 -15.79 -2.53 12.10
N SER A 461 -16.17 -3.59 12.83
CA SER A 461 -17.26 -4.49 12.43
C SER A 461 -18.60 -4.15 13.09
N GLY A 462 -19.70 -4.56 12.44
CA GLY A 462 -21.04 -4.65 13.05
C GLY A 462 -21.11 -5.81 14.07
N ASN A 463 -22.06 -5.75 15.00
CA ASN A 463 -22.17 -6.55 16.23
C ASN A 463 -20.95 -6.47 17.15
N THR A 464 -21.02 -5.56 18.12
CA THR A 464 -20.05 -5.39 19.21
C THR A 464 -19.93 -6.58 20.17
N ASN A 465 -20.66 -7.69 19.93
CA ASN A 465 -20.65 -8.91 20.73
C ASN A 465 -19.56 -9.92 20.31
N GLY A 466 -18.61 -9.51 19.47
CA GLY A 466 -17.54 -10.39 18.99
C GLY A 466 -18.01 -11.35 17.90
N ASP A 467 -17.05 -12.10 17.35
CA ASP A 467 -17.25 -13.03 16.24
C ASP A 467 -18.47 -13.93 16.46
N VAL A 468 -19.58 -13.63 15.77
CA VAL A 468 -20.72 -14.53 15.75
C VAL A 468 -20.28 -15.77 14.98
N ASN A 469 -20.12 -16.90 15.68
CA ASN A 469 -19.68 -18.19 15.15
C ASN A 469 -18.26 -18.22 14.55
N GLY A 470 -17.34 -17.39 15.02
CA GLY A 470 -15.95 -17.38 14.51
C GLY A 470 -15.78 -16.82 13.10
N ILE A 471 -16.80 -16.15 12.56
CA ILE A 471 -16.75 -15.51 11.24
C ILE A 471 -16.42 -14.03 11.44
N ARG A 472 -15.22 -13.62 10.98
CA ARG A 472 -14.81 -12.21 10.96
C ARG A 472 -15.80 -11.40 10.12
N GLN A 473 -16.45 -10.42 10.73
CA GLN A 473 -17.36 -9.52 10.03
C GLN A 473 -16.58 -8.54 9.15
N ARG A 474 -16.71 -8.72 7.83
CA ARG A 474 -16.14 -7.85 6.80
C ARG A 474 -17.03 -6.62 6.54
N PRO A 475 -16.48 -5.52 6.02
CA PRO A 475 -17.27 -4.35 5.65
C PRO A 475 -18.36 -4.72 4.62
N LEU A 476 -19.50 -4.03 4.71
CA LEU A 476 -20.54 -4.09 3.68
C LEU A 476 -20.01 -3.40 2.42
N ILE A 477 -19.80 -4.18 1.35
CA ILE A 477 -19.21 -3.71 0.09
C ILE A 477 -20.16 -3.98 -1.07
N GLU A 478 -20.56 -2.91 -1.73
CA GLU A 478 -21.22 -2.94 -3.03
C GLU A 478 -20.17 -2.78 -4.16
N ARG A 479 -20.22 -3.64 -5.17
CA ARG A 479 -19.20 -3.73 -6.23
C ARG A 479 -19.78 -3.34 -7.58
N HIS A 480 -19.03 -2.54 -8.34
CA HIS A 480 -19.34 -2.19 -9.73
C HIS A 480 -18.13 -2.43 -10.62
N ALA A 481 -18.34 -2.66 -11.92
CA ALA A 481 -17.23 -2.61 -12.87
C ALA A 481 -16.70 -1.17 -12.99
N LEU A 482 -15.40 -0.99 -13.29
CA LEU A 482 -14.80 0.33 -13.53
C LEU A 482 -15.62 1.17 -14.54
N ALA A 483 -16.00 0.57 -15.68
CA ALA A 483 -16.83 1.24 -16.68
C ALA A 483 -18.22 1.67 -16.19
N ALA A 484 -18.70 1.10 -15.09
CA ALA A 484 -19.97 1.43 -14.45
C ALA A 484 -19.83 2.45 -13.30
N ALA A 485 -18.72 3.20 -13.23
CA ALA A 485 -18.51 4.21 -12.18
C ALA A 485 -19.63 5.26 -12.10
N GLY A 486 -20.26 5.59 -13.23
CA GLY A 486 -21.45 6.46 -13.27
C GLY A 486 -22.60 5.90 -12.43
N LEU A 487 -22.86 4.59 -12.48
CA LEU A 487 -23.89 3.95 -11.66
C LEU A 487 -23.52 3.97 -10.17
N ALA A 488 -22.26 3.66 -9.84
CA ALA A 488 -21.77 3.73 -8.47
C ALA A 488 -21.93 5.13 -7.87
N HIS A 489 -21.59 6.17 -8.66
CA HIS A 489 -21.78 7.58 -8.29
C HIS A 489 -23.26 7.92 -8.09
N ALA A 490 -24.14 7.57 -9.03
CA ALA A 490 -25.57 7.84 -8.93
C ALA A 490 -26.20 7.21 -7.67
N ARG A 491 -25.77 5.99 -7.32
CA ARG A 491 -26.23 5.29 -6.11
C ARG A 491 -25.72 5.94 -4.83
N LEU A 492 -24.46 6.39 -4.82
CA LEU A 492 -23.91 7.10 -3.68
C LEU A 492 -24.61 8.46 -3.46
N GLU A 493 -24.89 9.20 -4.53
CA GLU A 493 -25.58 10.49 -4.49
C GLU A 493 -27.05 10.38 -4.10
N SER A 494 -27.75 9.34 -4.51
CA SER A 494 -29.16 9.11 -4.16
C SER A 494 -29.36 8.78 -2.68
N ARG A 495 -28.25 8.58 -1.93
CA ARG A 495 -28.25 8.14 -0.54
C ARG A 495 -28.96 6.80 -0.35
N ALA A 496 -29.07 5.97 -1.39
CA ALA A 496 -29.65 4.63 -1.29
C ALA A 496 -28.66 3.58 -0.76
N THR A 497 -27.38 3.94 -0.65
CA THR A 497 -26.31 3.00 -0.28
C THR A 497 -26.15 2.86 1.23
N ILE A 498 -25.65 1.69 1.62
CA ILE A 498 -25.25 1.32 2.97
C ILE A 498 -23.83 0.76 2.86
N GLY A 499 -22.90 1.23 3.70
CA GLY A 499 -21.50 0.78 3.64
C GLY A 499 -20.69 1.43 2.53
N ALA A 500 -19.71 0.68 2.01
CA ALA A 500 -18.73 1.13 1.03
C ALA A 500 -19.08 0.69 -0.39
N LEU A 501 -18.63 1.47 -1.36
CA LEU A 501 -18.69 1.15 -2.79
C LEU A 501 -17.25 1.01 -3.32
N ILE A 502 -17.02 -0.01 -4.15
CA ILE A 502 -15.76 -0.19 -4.86
C ILE A 502 -16.00 -0.42 -6.35
N LEU A 503 -15.01 -0.08 -7.17
CA LEU A 503 -14.93 -0.44 -8.57
C LEU A 503 -13.93 -1.58 -8.77
N MET A 504 -14.28 -2.55 -9.60
CA MET A 504 -13.40 -3.63 -10.04
C MET A 504 -12.71 -3.20 -11.33
N ALA A 505 -11.37 -3.22 -11.30
CA ALA A 505 -10.50 -2.57 -12.28
C ALA A 505 -10.29 -3.33 -13.59
#